data_AF-A0A427Y2S8-F1
#
_entry.id   AF-A0A427Y2S8-F1
#
_cell.length_a   1.000
_cell.length_b   1.000
_cell.length_c   1.000
_cell.angle_alpha   90.00
_cell.angle_beta   90.00
_cell.angle_gamma   90.00
#
_symmetry.space_group_name_H-M   'P 1'
#
loop_
_entity.id
_entity.type
_entity.pdbx_description
1 polymer ?
#
loop_
_entity_poly.entity_id
_entity_poly.type
_entity_poly.pdbx_seq_one_letter_code
_entity_poly.pdbx_strand_id
1 'polypeptide(L)'
;MPINEAIDAYRILAEDVFGTGTRAWLGQTSLLFNGPQYSAKMLAEAVRSIAGDRKLADTEAKPKCRVTAVSIKERAVHMLPDLLRTYTTDVPPYGCTIVDAALAISASMTFFPPAEIQIRHGRRVRYLDGGMGFNNSTSLAVQEAEDIRGPDRRIGRIVSVGTGITPYVRFEGNKGALAKKLLDICQAVHMGMDRRFGGMSKRMYCRFNPPNDLARFGLSEWEEFGEVGNLVHQYPQEDQVEMRECVVALTQP
;
A
#
# COMPACT_ATOMS: atom_id res chain seq x y z
N MET A 1 1.12 -16.13 6.59
CA MET A 1 2.52 -15.78 6.91
C MET A 1 2.51 -14.97 8.20
N PRO A 2 3.24 -15.38 9.24
CA PRO A 2 3.53 -14.58 10.42
C PRO A 2 4.22 -13.25 10.07
N ILE A 3 4.13 -12.25 10.96
CA ILE A 3 4.66 -10.91 10.69
C ILE A 3 6.18 -10.91 10.49
N ASN A 4 6.94 -11.62 11.33
CA ASN A 4 8.41 -11.65 11.20
C ASN A 4 8.85 -12.30 9.88
N GLU A 5 8.20 -13.39 9.47
CA GLU A 5 8.45 -14.01 8.16
C GLU A 5 8.10 -13.05 7.01
N ALA A 6 7.06 -12.22 7.15
CA ALA A 6 6.71 -11.23 6.15
C ALA A 6 7.75 -10.10 6.05
N ILE A 7 8.32 -9.69 7.18
CA ILE A 7 9.42 -8.71 7.22
C ILE A 7 10.64 -9.29 6.52
N ASP A 8 11.04 -10.52 6.84
CA ASP A 8 12.20 -11.18 6.23
C ASP A 8 12.00 -11.41 4.72
N ALA A 9 10.81 -11.88 4.32
CA ALA A 9 10.46 -12.04 2.92
C ALA A 9 10.49 -10.71 2.16
N TYR A 10 10.05 -9.61 2.80
CA TYR A 10 10.11 -8.29 2.20
C TYR A 10 11.56 -7.80 1.99
N ARG A 11 12.47 -8.09 2.92
CA ARG A 11 13.90 -7.71 2.78
C ARG A 11 14.53 -8.36 1.57
N ILE A 12 14.33 -9.67 1.42
CA ILE A 12 14.82 -10.44 0.26
C ILE A 12 14.20 -9.92 -1.03
N LEU A 13 12.86 -9.75 -1.04
CA LEU A 13 12.16 -9.24 -2.23
C LEU A 13 12.66 -7.85 -2.63
N ALA A 14 12.87 -6.96 -1.68
CA ALA A 14 13.33 -5.61 -1.96
C ALA A 14 14.77 -5.59 -2.50
N GLU A 15 15.66 -6.44 -1.97
CA GLU A 15 17.00 -6.65 -2.53
C GLU A 15 16.93 -7.17 -3.98
N ASP A 16 16.15 -8.22 -4.23
CA ASP A 16 15.99 -8.80 -5.57
C ASP A 16 15.47 -7.79 -6.60
N VAL A 17 14.51 -6.94 -6.19
CA VAL A 17 13.81 -6.01 -7.07
C VAL A 17 14.59 -4.70 -7.25
N PHE A 18 15.16 -4.14 -6.19
CA PHE A 18 15.80 -2.83 -6.21
C PHE A 18 17.32 -2.90 -6.33
N GLY A 19 17.95 -4.02 -5.95
CA GLY A 19 19.39 -4.25 -6.09
C GLY A 19 19.85 -4.56 -7.51
N THR A 20 18.93 -4.93 -8.42
CA THR A 20 19.26 -5.42 -9.78
C THR A 20 18.77 -4.50 -10.91
N GLY A 21 18.33 -3.28 -10.61
CA GLY A 21 17.77 -2.33 -11.59
C GLY A 21 18.80 -1.52 -12.39
N THR A 22 18.37 -0.82 -13.45
CA THR A 22 19.22 0.07 -14.28
C THR A 22 19.92 1.15 -13.45
N ARG A 23 19.35 1.54 -12.31
CA ARG A 23 19.97 2.46 -11.33
C ARG A 23 21.18 1.85 -10.60
N ALA A 24 21.17 0.55 -10.33
CA ALA A 24 22.32 -0.17 -9.77
C ALA A 24 23.43 -0.36 -10.81
N TRP A 25 23.07 -0.49 -12.09
CA TRP A 25 24.02 -0.70 -13.20
C TRP A 25 24.66 0.61 -13.73
N LEU A 26 23.95 1.76 -13.70
CA LEU A 26 24.42 3.05 -14.26
C LEU A 26 24.83 4.10 -13.21
N GLY A 27 24.69 3.82 -11.92
CA GLY A 27 24.96 4.78 -10.84
C GLY A 27 24.02 6.00 -10.87
N GLN A 28 24.41 7.10 -10.18
CA GLN A 28 23.64 8.36 -10.04
C GLN A 28 23.21 9.03 -11.37
N THR A 29 23.66 8.54 -12.52
CA THR A 29 23.28 9.05 -13.86
C THR A 29 21.83 8.72 -14.26
N SER A 30 21.14 7.81 -13.55
CA SER A 30 19.73 7.48 -13.81
C SER A 30 18.75 8.64 -13.56
N LEU A 31 19.17 9.70 -12.86
CA LEU A 31 18.38 10.93 -12.66
C LEU A 31 18.04 11.66 -13.98
N LEU A 32 18.73 11.32 -15.08
CA LEU A 32 18.52 11.87 -16.42
C LEU A 32 17.51 11.06 -17.27
N PHE A 33 17.06 9.88 -16.81
CA PHE A 33 16.09 9.06 -17.55
C PHE A 33 14.65 9.33 -17.08
N ASN A 34 13.80 9.80 -18.00
CA ASN A 34 12.35 9.91 -17.81
C ASN A 34 11.66 8.57 -18.14
N GLY A 35 12.03 7.49 -17.43
CA GLY A 35 11.45 6.15 -17.63
C GLY A 35 11.44 5.31 -16.35
N PRO A 36 10.80 4.13 -16.36
CA PRO A 36 10.79 3.22 -15.22
C PRO A 36 12.21 2.84 -14.79
N GLN A 37 12.47 2.87 -13.49
CA GLN A 37 13.79 2.62 -12.91
C GLN A 37 14.04 1.13 -12.63
N TYR A 38 12.98 0.33 -12.54
CA TYR A 38 13.03 -1.05 -12.09
C TYR A 38 12.23 -1.99 -12.98
N SER A 39 12.60 -3.27 -12.96
CA SER A 39 12.02 -4.30 -13.81
C SER A 39 10.74 -4.88 -13.20
N ALA A 40 9.62 -4.71 -13.90
CA ALA A 40 8.37 -5.38 -13.53
C ALA A 40 8.51 -6.92 -13.55
N LYS A 41 9.43 -7.46 -14.37
CA LYS A 41 9.72 -8.90 -14.40
C LYS A 41 10.36 -9.38 -13.09
N MET A 42 11.34 -8.64 -12.57
CA MET A 42 11.99 -8.97 -11.29
C MET A 42 10.97 -8.93 -10.15
N LEU A 43 10.11 -7.91 -10.12
CA LEU A 43 9.01 -7.84 -9.16
C LEU A 43 8.06 -9.04 -9.29
N ALA A 44 7.70 -9.44 -10.51
CA ALA A 44 6.83 -10.60 -10.74
C ALA A 44 7.48 -11.90 -10.24
N GLU A 45 8.77 -12.10 -10.48
CA GLU A 45 9.52 -13.29 -10.05
C GLU A 45 9.67 -13.33 -8.53
N ALA A 46 10.02 -12.21 -7.90
CA ALA A 46 10.15 -12.11 -6.44
C ALA A 46 8.81 -12.29 -5.72
N VAL A 47 7.71 -11.75 -6.25
CA VAL A 47 6.37 -12.02 -5.68
C VAL A 47 5.96 -13.47 -5.92
N ARG A 48 6.28 -14.06 -7.08
CA ARG A 48 5.95 -15.46 -7.40
C ARG A 48 6.71 -16.44 -6.50
N SER A 49 7.94 -16.16 -6.09
CA SER A 49 8.69 -17.03 -5.17
C SER A 49 8.00 -17.17 -3.81
N ILE A 50 7.27 -16.13 -3.38
CA ILE A 50 6.49 -16.11 -2.12
C ILE A 50 5.06 -16.63 -2.33
N ALA A 51 4.40 -16.15 -3.40
CA ALA A 51 2.97 -16.33 -3.61
C ALA A 51 2.62 -17.55 -4.47
N GLY A 52 3.56 -18.08 -5.26
CA GLY A 52 3.28 -19.00 -6.36
C GLY A 52 2.30 -18.39 -7.37
N ASP A 53 1.59 -19.25 -8.10
CA ASP A 53 0.58 -18.85 -9.09
C ASP A 53 -0.85 -18.79 -8.52
N ARG A 54 -0.97 -18.56 -7.20
CA ARG A 54 -2.26 -18.47 -6.51
C ARG A 54 -3.12 -17.35 -7.09
N LYS A 55 -4.42 -17.64 -7.25
CA LYS A 55 -5.43 -16.63 -7.60
C LYS A 55 -5.60 -15.64 -6.46
N LEU A 56 -5.85 -14.37 -6.81
CA LEU A 56 -6.08 -13.32 -5.82
C LEU A 56 -7.35 -13.60 -5.02
N ALA A 57 -8.45 -13.83 -5.73
CA ALA A 57 -9.71 -14.27 -5.15
C ALA A 57 -9.81 -15.80 -5.29
N ASP A 58 -9.86 -16.47 -4.16
CA ASP A 58 -10.20 -17.88 -4.10
C ASP A 58 -11.70 -18.00 -3.85
N THR A 59 -12.45 -18.40 -4.88
CA THR A 59 -13.91 -18.49 -4.83
C THR A 59 -14.40 -19.69 -4.01
N GLU A 60 -13.53 -20.62 -3.65
CA GLU A 60 -13.88 -21.84 -2.90
C GLU A 60 -13.68 -21.66 -1.40
N ALA A 61 -12.89 -20.67 -0.98
CA ALA A 61 -12.62 -20.38 0.42
C ALA A 61 -13.49 -19.23 0.95
N LYS A 62 -14.06 -19.38 2.15
CA LYS A 62 -14.50 -18.23 2.96
C LYS A 62 -13.27 -17.62 3.62
N PRO A 63 -12.75 -16.45 3.16
CA PRO A 63 -11.51 -15.93 3.68
C PRO A 63 -11.68 -15.52 5.14
N LYS A 64 -10.71 -15.89 5.98
CA LYS A 64 -10.66 -15.43 7.39
C LYS A 64 -10.49 -13.92 7.49
N CYS A 65 -9.85 -13.31 6.49
CA CYS A 65 -9.66 -11.87 6.37
C CYS A 65 -9.92 -11.46 4.91
N ARG A 66 -10.82 -10.48 4.73
CA ARG A 66 -11.08 -9.85 3.44
C ARG A 66 -10.02 -8.80 3.17
N VAL A 67 -9.36 -8.85 2.03
CA VAL A 67 -8.28 -7.93 1.66
C VAL A 67 -8.64 -7.23 0.35
N THR A 68 -8.37 -5.93 0.31
CA THR A 68 -8.47 -5.09 -0.89
C THR A 68 -7.15 -4.38 -1.12
N ALA A 69 -6.66 -4.42 -2.36
CA ALA A 69 -5.50 -3.65 -2.79
C ALA A 69 -5.96 -2.58 -3.80
N VAL A 70 -5.45 -1.36 -3.69
CA VAL A 70 -5.91 -0.22 -4.50
C VAL A 70 -4.99 -0.02 -5.69
N SER A 71 -5.58 0.04 -6.88
CA SER A 71 -4.90 0.37 -8.14
C SER A 71 -5.76 1.37 -8.92
N ILE A 72 -5.25 1.87 -10.05
CA ILE A 72 -6.02 2.74 -10.96
C ILE A 72 -5.90 2.14 -12.36
N LYS A 73 -7.01 1.99 -13.09
CA LYS A 73 -6.91 1.63 -14.52
C LYS A 73 -6.32 2.80 -15.27
N GLU A 74 -5.28 2.57 -16.06
CA GLU A 74 -4.55 3.63 -16.77
C GLU A 74 -5.45 4.47 -17.69
N ARG A 75 -6.51 3.85 -18.25
CA ARG A 75 -7.50 4.52 -19.10
C ARG A 75 -8.82 4.82 -18.39
N ALA A 76 -8.84 4.84 -17.06
CA ALA A 76 -10.04 5.21 -16.31
C ALA A 76 -10.39 6.67 -16.55
N VAL A 77 -11.66 6.91 -16.88
CA VAL A 77 -12.22 8.27 -16.82
C VAL A 77 -12.15 8.72 -15.35
N HIS A 78 -11.59 9.92 -15.10
CA HIS A 78 -11.40 10.51 -13.77
C HIS A 78 -10.43 9.80 -12.82
N MET A 79 -9.61 8.83 -13.28
CA MET A 79 -8.60 8.17 -12.43
C MET A 79 -9.20 7.54 -11.15
N LEU A 80 -10.42 6.99 -11.25
CA LEU A 80 -11.11 6.36 -10.13
C LEU A 80 -10.35 5.13 -9.61
N PRO A 81 -10.42 4.83 -8.29
CA PRO A 81 -9.74 3.68 -7.72
C PRO A 81 -10.42 2.38 -8.17
N ASP A 82 -9.61 1.35 -8.41
CA ASP A 82 -10.05 -0.02 -8.66
C ASP A 82 -9.53 -0.91 -7.53
N LEU A 83 -10.47 -1.55 -6.81
CA LEU A 83 -10.18 -2.36 -5.64
C LEU A 83 -10.02 -3.83 -6.03
N LEU A 84 -8.78 -4.31 -6.06
CA LEU A 84 -8.45 -5.72 -6.30
C LEU A 84 -8.73 -6.51 -5.02
N ARG A 85 -9.71 -7.42 -5.06
CA ARG A 85 -10.26 -8.11 -3.87
C ARG A 85 -9.84 -9.57 -3.79
N THR A 86 -9.61 -10.06 -2.57
CA THR A 86 -9.39 -11.51 -2.30
C THR A 86 -10.68 -12.32 -2.14
N TYR A 87 -11.84 -11.69 -2.33
CA TYR A 87 -13.16 -12.26 -2.14
C TYR A 87 -14.10 -11.81 -3.26
N THR A 88 -15.23 -12.49 -3.38
CA THR A 88 -16.27 -12.15 -4.33
C THR A 88 -17.22 -11.10 -3.74
N THR A 89 -17.69 -10.22 -4.62
CA THR A 89 -18.82 -9.30 -4.39
C THR A 89 -19.84 -9.55 -5.50
N ASP A 90 -20.88 -8.74 -5.59
CA ASP A 90 -21.80 -8.76 -6.73
C ASP A 90 -21.09 -8.39 -8.05
N VAL A 91 -19.93 -7.73 -7.96
CA VAL A 91 -19.00 -7.57 -9.08
C VAL A 91 -18.13 -8.84 -9.19
N PRO A 92 -18.08 -9.50 -10.37
CA PRO A 92 -17.25 -10.67 -10.58
C PRO A 92 -15.78 -10.39 -10.23
N PRO A 93 -15.09 -11.24 -9.46
CA PRO A 93 -13.70 -11.01 -9.09
C PRO A 93 -12.81 -10.98 -10.33
N TYR A 94 -11.72 -10.23 -10.27
CA TYR A 94 -10.84 -9.95 -11.43
C TYR A 94 -10.30 -11.21 -12.13
N GLY A 95 -10.18 -12.36 -11.45
CA GLY A 95 -9.64 -13.59 -12.03
C GLY A 95 -8.11 -13.60 -12.19
N CYS A 96 -7.46 -12.55 -11.68
CA CYS A 96 -6.02 -12.36 -11.67
C CYS A 96 -5.35 -13.16 -10.54
N THR A 97 -4.03 -13.30 -10.62
CA THR A 97 -3.18 -13.89 -9.59
C THR A 97 -2.79 -12.87 -8.51
N ILE A 98 -2.19 -13.33 -7.41
CA ILE A 98 -1.54 -12.45 -6.44
C ILE A 98 -0.38 -11.67 -7.10
N VAL A 99 0.36 -12.31 -8.01
CA VAL A 99 1.45 -11.67 -8.77
C VAL A 99 0.91 -10.51 -9.61
N ASP A 100 -0.18 -10.73 -10.35
CA ASP A 100 -0.84 -9.68 -11.13
C ASP A 100 -1.24 -8.49 -10.25
N ALA A 101 -1.86 -8.77 -9.10
CA ALA A 101 -2.29 -7.72 -8.19
C ALA A 101 -1.10 -6.92 -7.63
N ALA A 102 -0.01 -7.60 -7.27
CA ALA A 102 1.22 -6.95 -6.81
C ALA A 102 1.81 -6.04 -7.89
N LEU A 103 1.88 -6.51 -9.14
CA LEU A 103 2.33 -5.68 -10.26
C LEU A 103 1.45 -4.43 -10.45
N ALA A 104 0.12 -4.59 -10.37
CA ALA A 104 -0.82 -3.48 -10.53
C ALA A 104 -0.67 -2.40 -9.45
N ILE A 105 -0.52 -2.80 -8.18
CA ILE A 105 -0.36 -1.83 -7.08
C ILE A 105 1.04 -1.25 -6.98
N SER A 106 2.05 -1.86 -7.60
CA SER A 106 3.42 -1.34 -7.63
C SER A 106 3.75 -0.55 -8.90
N ALA A 107 2.83 -0.44 -9.87
CA ALA A 107 3.01 0.24 -11.16
C ALA A 107 3.07 1.78 -11.02
N SER A 108 4.01 2.27 -10.22
CA SER A 108 4.24 3.69 -9.96
C SER A 108 5.02 4.30 -11.11
N MET A 109 4.49 5.35 -11.75
CA MET A 109 5.06 5.98 -12.95
C MET A 109 6.56 6.32 -12.84
N THR A 110 7.08 6.56 -11.63
CA THR A 110 8.49 6.89 -11.41
C THR A 110 9.38 5.67 -11.17
N PHE A 111 8.83 4.50 -10.85
CA PHE A 111 9.57 3.29 -10.48
C PHE A 111 9.36 2.14 -11.47
N PHE A 112 8.11 1.84 -11.81
CA PHE A 112 7.74 0.69 -12.64
C PHE A 112 6.83 1.13 -13.81
N PRO A 113 6.88 0.44 -14.96
CA PRO A 113 5.95 0.70 -16.05
C PRO A 113 4.50 0.37 -15.63
N PRO A 114 3.48 0.89 -16.34
CA PRO A 114 2.11 0.43 -16.18
C PRO A 114 2.02 -1.10 -16.30
N ALA A 115 1.34 -1.74 -15.35
CA ALA A 115 1.21 -3.19 -15.32
C ALA A 115 0.04 -3.64 -16.18
N GLU A 116 0.29 -4.55 -17.12
CA GLU A 116 -0.78 -5.17 -17.90
C GLU A 116 -1.15 -6.53 -17.31
N ILE A 117 -2.29 -6.59 -16.63
CA ILE A 117 -2.75 -7.81 -15.98
C ILE A 117 -3.89 -8.45 -16.75
N GLN A 118 -3.94 -9.78 -16.70
CA GLN A 118 -5.06 -10.53 -17.25
C GLN A 118 -6.19 -10.60 -16.22
N ILE A 119 -7.36 -10.14 -16.62
CA ILE A 119 -8.61 -10.27 -15.86
C ILE A 119 -9.50 -11.37 -16.50
N ARG A 120 -10.70 -11.59 -15.94
CA ARG A 120 -11.66 -12.59 -16.42
C ARG A 120 -11.88 -12.52 -17.93
N HIS A 121 -12.15 -13.70 -18.52
CA HIS A 121 -12.38 -13.90 -19.95
C HIS A 121 -11.18 -13.55 -20.84
N GLY A 122 -9.96 -13.58 -20.30
CA GLY A 122 -8.73 -13.33 -21.05
C GLY A 122 -8.51 -11.87 -21.44
N ARG A 123 -9.33 -10.94 -20.92
CA ARG A 123 -9.16 -9.50 -21.16
C ARG A 123 -7.90 -9.01 -20.45
N ARG A 124 -7.14 -8.13 -21.11
CA ARG A 124 -5.97 -7.47 -20.53
C ARG A 124 -6.31 -6.02 -20.21
N VAL A 125 -5.91 -5.56 -19.03
CA VAL A 125 -6.14 -4.19 -18.57
C VAL A 125 -4.84 -3.65 -18.01
N ARG A 126 -4.52 -2.40 -18.36
CA ARG A 126 -3.34 -1.70 -17.84
C ARG A 126 -3.68 -0.93 -16.58
N TYR A 127 -2.81 -1.06 -15.58
CA TYR A 127 -2.96 -0.48 -14.26
C TYR A 127 -1.77 0.39 -13.88
N LEU A 128 -2.07 1.35 -13.02
CA LEU A 128 -1.14 2.24 -12.34
C LEU A 128 -1.31 2.06 -10.84
N ASP A 129 -0.27 2.40 -10.10
CA ASP A 129 -0.27 2.43 -8.63
C ASP A 129 -1.36 3.38 -8.08
N GLY A 130 -2.09 2.92 -7.05
CA GLY A 130 -3.06 3.72 -6.30
C GLY A 130 -2.46 4.91 -5.56
N GLY A 131 -1.13 4.98 -5.47
CA GLY A 131 -0.35 6.08 -4.90
C GLY A 131 -0.66 7.45 -5.51
N MET A 132 -1.28 7.49 -6.69
CA MET A 132 -1.78 8.72 -7.33
C MET A 132 -3.11 9.22 -6.76
N GLY A 133 -3.21 9.30 -5.43
CA GLY A 133 -4.35 9.91 -4.73
C GLY A 133 -5.08 8.99 -3.76
N PHE A 134 -4.71 7.71 -3.70
CA PHE A 134 -5.28 6.72 -2.78
C PHE A 134 -4.23 6.06 -1.88
N ASN A 135 -3.10 6.74 -1.67
CA ASN A 135 -1.97 6.26 -0.87
C ASN A 135 -2.34 6.10 0.64
N ASN A 136 -3.35 6.82 1.11
CA ASN A 136 -4.08 6.48 2.33
C ASN A 136 -5.45 5.91 1.95
N SER A 137 -5.56 4.58 1.92
CA SER A 137 -6.77 3.86 1.50
C SER A 137 -7.83 3.70 2.60
N THR A 138 -7.66 4.34 3.76
CA THR A 138 -8.53 4.11 4.94
C THR A 138 -10.00 4.39 4.62
N SER A 139 -10.31 5.50 3.94
CA SER A 139 -11.70 5.83 3.57
C SER A 139 -12.31 4.82 2.61
N LEU A 140 -11.54 4.33 1.64
CA LEU A 140 -11.97 3.28 0.71
C LEU A 140 -12.21 1.95 1.44
N ALA A 141 -11.34 1.60 2.38
CA ALA A 141 -11.49 0.37 3.17
C ALA A 141 -12.73 0.42 4.08
N VAL A 142 -13.02 1.58 4.67
CA VAL A 142 -14.25 1.80 5.45
C VAL A 142 -15.47 1.69 4.56
N GLN A 143 -15.48 2.38 3.41
CA GLN A 143 -16.59 2.32 2.46
C GLN A 143 -16.85 0.88 2.00
N GLU A 144 -15.82 0.16 1.58
CA GLU A 144 -15.92 -1.23 1.17
C GLU A 144 -16.48 -2.13 2.28
N ALA A 145 -16.03 -1.91 3.53
CA ALA A 145 -16.54 -2.67 4.67
C ALA A 145 -18.02 -2.38 4.94
N GLU A 146 -18.46 -1.13 4.82
CA GLU A 146 -19.86 -0.71 4.96
C GLU A 146 -20.73 -1.32 3.83
N ASP A 147 -20.26 -1.28 2.59
CA ASP A 147 -20.95 -1.82 1.41
C ASP A 147 -21.17 -3.34 1.53
N ILE A 148 -20.17 -4.09 2.00
CA ILE A 148 -20.27 -5.56 2.16
C ILE A 148 -21.15 -5.96 3.34
N ARG A 149 -21.08 -5.22 4.44
CA ARG A 149 -21.73 -5.62 5.70
C ARG A 149 -23.17 -5.13 5.79
N GLY A 150 -23.53 -4.11 5.01
CA GLY A 150 -24.82 -3.45 5.07
C GLY A 150 -24.95 -2.53 6.31
N PRO A 151 -26.06 -1.77 6.39
CA PRO A 151 -26.23 -0.71 7.38
C PRO A 151 -26.29 -1.21 8.84
N ASP A 152 -26.61 -2.48 9.05
CA ASP A 152 -26.89 -3.05 10.38
C ASP A 152 -25.63 -3.47 11.15
N ARG A 153 -24.45 -3.47 10.50
CA ARG A 153 -23.19 -3.89 11.11
C ARG A 153 -22.19 -2.76 11.16
N ARG A 154 -22.01 -2.22 12.36
CA ARG A 154 -21.05 -1.15 12.64
C ARG A 154 -19.61 -1.67 12.66
N ILE A 155 -18.71 -0.87 12.11
CA ILE A 155 -17.27 -1.08 12.26
C ILE A 155 -16.90 -0.82 13.73
N GLY A 156 -16.29 -1.81 14.38
CA GLY A 156 -15.88 -1.68 15.78
C GLY A 156 -14.62 -0.83 15.95
N ARG A 157 -13.63 -1.02 15.07
CA ARG A 157 -12.34 -0.32 15.09
C ARG A 157 -11.77 -0.18 13.68
N ILE A 158 -11.00 0.89 13.48
CA ILE A 158 -10.25 1.22 12.28
C ILE A 158 -8.82 1.50 12.71
N VAL A 159 -7.90 0.65 12.26
CA VAL A 159 -6.46 0.87 12.45
C VAL A 159 -5.86 1.23 11.11
N SER A 160 -5.22 2.39 11.06
CA SER A 160 -4.57 2.90 9.86
C SER A 160 -3.08 3.01 10.15
N VAL A 161 -2.26 2.31 9.36
CA VAL A 161 -0.80 2.31 9.50
C VAL A 161 -0.20 3.07 8.32
N GLY A 162 0.66 4.04 8.62
CA GLY A 162 1.42 4.79 7.62
C GLY A 162 2.88 4.38 7.55
N THR A 163 3.54 4.77 6.48
CA THR A 163 4.96 4.50 6.20
C THR A 163 5.86 5.69 6.52
N GLY A 164 5.39 6.62 7.35
CA GLY A 164 6.06 7.87 7.71
C GLY A 164 5.40 9.10 7.06
N ILE A 165 5.75 10.28 7.58
CA ILE A 165 5.47 11.60 7.00
C ILE A 165 6.78 12.36 6.98
N THR A 166 6.96 13.26 6.01
CA THR A 166 8.04 14.24 6.09
C THR A 166 7.55 15.67 5.88
N PRO A 167 8.10 16.63 6.63
CA PRO A 167 8.02 18.05 6.29
C PRO A 167 9.01 18.45 5.18
N TYR A 168 9.98 17.58 4.83
CA TYR A 168 11.12 17.90 3.97
C TYR A 168 11.28 16.87 2.85
N VAL A 169 10.30 16.78 1.96
CA VAL A 169 10.57 16.15 0.68
C VAL A 169 11.49 17.07 -0.13
N ARG A 170 12.80 16.81 -0.17
CA ARG A 170 13.75 17.50 -1.08
C ARG A 170 13.56 17.00 -2.51
N PHE A 171 12.38 17.20 -3.07
CA PHE A 171 12.19 17.07 -4.51
C PHE A 171 12.11 18.48 -5.07
N GLU A 172 13.13 18.87 -5.81
CA GLU A 172 13.12 20.15 -6.54
C GLU A 172 12.20 20.04 -7.76
N GLY A 173 11.58 21.16 -8.14
CA GLY A 173 10.70 21.24 -9.30
C GLY A 173 9.39 20.44 -9.18
N ASN A 174 8.85 20.03 -10.33
CA ASN A 174 7.49 19.47 -10.44
C ASN A 174 7.28 18.15 -9.65
N LYS A 175 8.35 17.37 -9.43
CA LYS A 175 8.28 16.11 -8.66
C LYS A 175 7.97 16.36 -7.18
N GLY A 176 8.48 17.46 -6.61
CA GLY A 176 8.20 17.80 -5.21
C GLY A 176 6.83 18.39 -4.99
N ALA A 177 6.36 19.21 -5.93
CA ALA A 177 4.98 19.67 -5.93
C ALA A 177 4.00 18.48 -5.98
N LEU A 178 4.28 17.47 -6.81
CA LEU A 178 3.47 16.26 -6.88
C LEU A 178 3.51 15.47 -5.57
N ALA A 179 4.70 15.19 -5.01
CA ALA A 179 4.83 14.45 -3.76
C ALA A 179 4.13 15.14 -2.59
N LYS A 180 4.27 16.47 -2.47
CA LYS A 180 3.55 17.27 -1.48
C LYS A 180 2.04 17.14 -1.64
N LYS A 181 1.53 17.26 -2.87
CA LYS A 181 0.10 17.10 -3.14
C LYS A 181 -0.43 15.72 -2.76
N LEU A 182 0.34 14.66 -3.02
CA LEU A 182 -0.04 13.29 -2.61
C LEU A 182 -0.03 13.14 -1.08
N LEU A 183 0.91 13.77 -0.39
CA LEU A 183 0.95 13.81 1.07
C LEU A 183 -0.27 14.56 1.64
N ASP A 184 -0.60 15.72 1.07
CA ASP A 184 -1.77 16.52 1.48
C ASP A 184 -3.07 15.70 1.33
N ILE A 185 -3.18 14.90 0.26
CA ILE A 185 -4.32 13.98 0.07
C ILE A 185 -4.37 12.90 1.17
N CYS A 186 -3.22 12.29 1.52
CA CYS A 186 -3.15 11.33 2.63
C CYS A 186 -3.58 11.93 3.97
N GLN A 187 -3.14 13.16 4.24
CA GLN A 187 -3.49 13.91 5.45
C GLN A 187 -4.97 14.28 5.45
N ALA A 188 -5.54 14.68 4.31
CA ALA A 188 -6.97 14.96 4.19
C ALA A 188 -7.83 13.72 4.50
N VAL A 189 -7.43 12.53 4.02
CA VAL A 189 -8.11 11.28 4.39
C VAL A 189 -8.00 11.03 5.90
N HIS A 190 -6.81 11.19 6.49
CA HIS A 190 -6.62 11.04 7.93
C HIS A 190 -7.53 11.98 8.74
N MET A 191 -7.53 13.28 8.43
CA MET A 191 -8.37 14.27 9.10
C MET A 191 -9.87 13.97 8.94
N GLY A 192 -10.29 13.51 7.76
CA GLY A 192 -11.67 13.09 7.51
C GLY A 192 -12.08 11.89 8.36
N MET A 193 -11.21 10.89 8.49
CA MET A 193 -11.44 9.72 9.34
C MET A 193 -11.44 10.07 10.82
N ASP A 194 -10.52 10.92 11.27
CA ASP A 194 -10.48 11.39 12.66
C ASP A 194 -11.73 12.21 13.03
N ARG A 195 -12.16 13.11 12.14
CA ARG A 195 -13.42 13.85 12.34
C ARG A 195 -14.64 12.91 12.42
N ARG A 196 -14.68 11.84 11.63
CA ARG A 196 -15.81 10.91 11.58
C ARG A 196 -15.79 9.89 12.73
N PHE A 197 -14.61 9.46 13.18
CA PHE A 197 -14.45 8.27 14.04
C PHE A 197 -13.50 8.46 15.25
N GLY A 198 -12.80 9.59 15.35
CA GLY A 198 -11.88 9.90 16.47
C GLY A 198 -12.60 10.39 17.73
N GLY A 199 -13.72 11.10 17.56
CA GLY A 199 -14.51 11.67 18.66
C GLY A 199 -15.50 10.70 19.32
N MET A 200 -15.01 9.66 20.01
CA MET A 200 -15.80 8.88 20.98
C MET A 200 -14.93 8.47 22.17
N SER A 201 -15.54 8.24 23.34
CA SER A 201 -14.89 7.78 24.59
C SER A 201 -14.08 6.48 24.46
N LYS A 202 -14.15 5.83 23.30
CA LYS A 202 -13.25 4.81 22.79
C LYS A 202 -12.90 5.19 21.35
N ARG A 203 -11.71 5.75 21.09
CA ARG A 203 -11.27 6.15 19.73
C ARG A 203 -11.47 5.00 18.73
N MET A 204 -12.49 5.08 17.87
CA MET A 204 -12.74 4.01 16.89
C MET A 204 -11.65 4.01 15.81
N TYR A 205 -11.05 5.17 15.57
CA TYR A 205 -9.97 5.34 14.61
C TYR A 205 -8.65 5.59 15.33
N CYS A 206 -7.66 4.75 15.03
CA CYS A 206 -6.29 4.92 15.46
C CYS A 206 -5.39 5.00 14.22
N ARG A 207 -4.55 6.05 14.14
CA ARG A 207 -3.56 6.23 13.09
C ARG A 207 -2.18 6.10 13.68
N PHE A 208 -1.45 5.07 13.26
CA PHE A 208 -0.06 4.88 13.62
C PHE A 208 0.80 5.23 12.44
N ASN A 209 1.61 6.27 12.60
CA ASN A 209 2.53 6.70 11.56
C ASN A 209 3.86 7.03 12.22
N PRO A 210 4.98 6.48 11.75
CA PRO A 210 6.27 6.74 12.38
C PRO A 210 6.55 8.24 12.43
N PRO A 211 6.87 8.81 13.60
CA PRO A 211 7.05 10.25 13.77
C PRO A 211 8.43 10.75 13.31
N ASN A 212 9.33 9.83 12.97
CA ASN A 212 10.71 10.10 12.61
C ASN A 212 10.90 10.39 11.11
N ASP A 213 12.10 10.84 10.75
CA ASP A 213 12.57 11.16 9.39
C ASP A 213 12.72 9.93 8.48
N LEU A 214 11.78 8.98 8.52
CA LEU A 214 11.79 7.81 7.63
C LEU A 214 11.74 8.21 6.15
N ALA A 215 11.29 9.43 5.84
CA ALA A 215 11.27 9.90 4.46
C ALA A 215 12.63 10.41 3.95
N ARG A 216 13.67 10.47 4.79
CA ARG A 216 15.03 10.62 4.27
C ARG A 216 15.42 9.41 3.43
N PHE A 217 14.77 8.27 3.67
CA PHE A 217 14.95 7.09 2.85
C PHE A 217 14.03 7.13 1.63
N GLY A 218 14.61 6.93 0.46
CA GLY A 218 13.89 6.71 -0.77
C GLY A 218 13.11 5.39 -0.78
N LEU A 219 12.05 5.32 -1.59
CA LEU A 219 11.18 4.13 -1.71
C LEU A 219 11.89 2.85 -2.17
N SER A 220 13.11 2.97 -2.71
CA SER A 220 13.91 1.87 -3.25
C SER A 220 15.22 1.63 -2.48
N GLU A 221 15.41 2.26 -1.32
CA GLU A 221 16.64 2.17 -0.51
C GLU A 221 16.62 0.92 0.39
N TRP A 222 16.76 -0.24 -0.24
CA TRP A 222 16.72 -1.53 0.43
C TRP A 222 17.91 -1.76 1.38
N GLU A 223 19.07 -1.16 1.13
CA GLU A 223 20.26 -1.26 1.98
C GLU A 223 20.02 -0.65 3.38
N GLU A 224 19.07 0.29 3.49
CA GLU A 224 18.80 1.06 4.70
C GLU A 224 17.81 0.39 5.65
N PHE A 225 17.40 -0.85 5.40
CA PHE A 225 16.42 -1.56 6.25
C PHE A 225 16.82 -1.64 7.72
N GLY A 226 18.12 -1.79 8.00
CA GLY A 226 18.61 -1.80 9.38
C GLY A 226 18.33 -0.49 10.10
N GLU A 227 18.54 0.65 9.42
CA GLU A 227 18.34 1.97 9.99
C GLU A 227 16.84 2.33 10.09
N VAL A 228 16.05 1.97 9.08
CA VAL A 228 14.58 2.08 9.12
C VAL A 228 14.03 1.31 10.33
N GLY A 229 14.48 0.07 10.56
CA GLY A 229 14.07 -0.73 11.71
C GLY A 229 14.37 -0.04 13.03
N ASN A 230 15.59 0.49 13.18
CA ASN A 230 16.00 1.22 14.39
C ASN A 230 15.13 2.47 14.65
N LEU A 231 14.77 3.21 13.61
CA LEU A 231 13.91 4.40 13.74
C LEU A 231 12.46 4.06 14.05
N VAL A 232 11.94 2.95 13.51
CA VAL A 232 10.59 2.47 13.85
C VAL A 232 10.52 2.05 15.33
N HIS A 233 11.61 1.59 15.94
CA HIS A 233 11.61 1.28 17.38
C HIS A 233 11.59 2.52 18.30
N GLN A 234 11.75 3.72 17.75
CA GLN A 234 11.79 4.98 18.51
C GLN A 234 10.43 5.69 18.56
N TYR A 235 9.31 4.99 18.39
CA TYR A 235 7.99 5.58 18.63
C TYR A 235 7.92 6.22 20.02
N PRO A 236 7.45 7.48 20.15
CA PRO A 236 7.20 8.16 21.40
C PRO A 236 6.37 7.29 22.35
N GLN A 237 6.63 7.40 23.65
CA GLN A 237 5.91 6.62 24.65
C GLN A 237 4.39 6.81 24.57
N GLU A 238 3.94 8.03 24.27
CA GLU A 238 2.51 8.34 24.10
C GLU A 238 1.87 7.51 22.97
N ASP A 239 2.54 7.42 21.82
CA ASP A 239 2.08 6.59 20.69
C ASP A 239 2.09 5.10 21.06
N GLN A 240 3.08 4.65 21.82
CA GLN A 240 3.13 3.25 22.30
C GLN A 240 1.98 2.94 23.27
N VAL A 241 1.58 3.89 24.11
CA VAL A 241 0.42 3.76 24.99
C VAL A 241 -0.85 3.68 24.15
N GLU A 242 -1.04 4.56 23.17
CA GLU A 242 -2.20 4.53 22.28
C GLU A 242 -2.26 3.21 21.48
N MET A 243 -1.12 2.69 21.00
CA MET A 243 -1.04 1.38 20.37
C MET A 243 -1.53 0.27 21.31
N ARG A 244 -1.08 0.26 22.57
CA ARG A 244 -1.50 -0.75 23.55
C ARG A 244 -3.00 -0.66 23.82
N GLU A 245 -3.54 0.54 23.99
CA GLU A 245 -4.98 0.76 24.18
C GLU A 245 -5.78 0.27 22.98
N CYS A 246 -5.30 0.55 21.76
CA CYS A 246 -5.90 0.07 20.53
C CYS A 246 -5.88 -1.46 20.43
N VAL A 247 -4.78 -2.11 20.83
CA VAL A 247 -4.67 -3.58 20.83
C VAL A 247 -5.63 -4.20 21.85
N VAL A 248 -5.67 -3.69 23.08
CA VAL A 248 -6.61 -4.15 24.11
C VAL A 248 -8.05 -4.04 23.63
N ALA A 249 -8.37 -2.94 22.95
CA ALA A 249 -9.67 -2.72 22.36
C ALA A 249 -10.06 -3.70 21.23
N LEU A 250 -9.08 -4.22 20.47
CA LEU A 250 -9.30 -5.19 19.40
C LEU A 250 -9.50 -6.61 19.92
N THR A 251 -9.00 -6.92 21.13
CA THR A 251 -9.07 -8.25 21.73
C THR A 251 -10.20 -8.40 22.75
N GLN A 252 -10.90 -7.31 23.08
CA GLN A 252 -12.11 -7.36 23.88
C GLN A 252 -13.30 -7.85 23.03
N PRO A 253 -14.14 -8.76 23.57
CA PRO A 253 -15.31 -9.31 22.88
C PRO A 253 -16.41 -8.28 22.61
#